data_AF-A0A7V1BVE6-F1
#
_entry.id   AF-A0A7V1BVE6-F1
#
_cell.length_a   1.000
_cell.length_b   1.000
_cell.length_c   1.000
_cell.angle_alpha   90.00
_cell.angle_beta   90.00
_cell.angle_gamma   90.00
#
_symmetry.space_group_name_H-M   'P 1'
#
loop_
_entity.id
_entity.type
_entity.pdbx_description
1 polymer ?
#
loop_
_entity_poly.entity_id
_entity_poly.type
_entity_poly.pdbx_seq_one_letter_code
_entity_poly.pdbx_strand_id
1 'polypeptide(L)' 'MKIVQLSDITEEGLSHAPEIKKKVMLRPGDLPHLTNFSQAYFVPRQRAAAHSHSDMFEVFLVESGSGVIR' A
#
# COMPACT_ATOMS: atom_id res chain seq x y z
N MET A 1 10.85 -3.38 4.91
CA MET A 1 9.47 -3.75 4.50
C MET A 1 8.49 -3.09 5.46
N LYS A 2 7.43 -2.43 4.97
CA LYS A 2 6.35 -1.84 5.79
C LYS A 2 5.08 -2.65 5.53
N ILE A 3 4.50 -3.27 6.56
CA ILE A 3 3.21 -3.98 6.49
C ILE A 3 2.31 -3.35 7.55
N VAL A 4 1.17 -2.81 7.13
CA VAL A 4 0.21 -2.14 8.00
C VAL A 4 -1.20 -2.56 7.63
N GLN A 5 -2.05 -2.80 8.63
CA GLN A 5 -3.49 -2.98 8.37
C GLN A 5 -4.14 -1.62 8.22
N LEU A 6 -5.09 -1.50 7.29
CA LEU A 6 -5.84 -0.25 7.10
C LEU A 6 -6.65 0.11 8.36
N SER A 7 -7.05 -0.89 9.16
CA SER A 7 -7.70 -0.69 10.46
C SER A 7 -6.82 0.05 11.47
N ASP A 8 -5.51 -0.12 11.39
CA ASP A 8 -4.56 0.39 12.38
C ASP A 8 -4.13 1.83 12.07
N ILE A 9 -4.49 2.35 10.89
CA ILE A 9 -4.20 3.72 10.49
C ILE A 9 -5.28 4.65 11.06
N THR A 10 -4.85 5.57 11.93
CA THR A 10 -5.73 6.61 12.48
C THR A 10 -6.21 7.55 11.39
N GLU A 11 -7.49 7.92 11.45
CA GLU A 11 -8.07 8.90 10.53
C GLU A 11 -7.66 10.33 10.91
N GLU A 12 -7.32 11.10 9.88
CA GLU A 12 -6.94 12.49 10.00
C GLU A 12 -7.87 13.36 9.15
N GLY A 13 -8.14 14.58 9.60
CA GLY A 13 -8.89 15.57 8.81
C GLY A 13 -8.05 16.14 7.65
N LEU A 14 -8.70 16.69 6.63
CA LEU A 14 -8.01 17.53 5.64
C LEU A 14 -7.64 18.88 6.28
N SER A 15 -6.51 19.46 5.87
CA SER A 15 -6.01 20.72 6.46
C SER A 15 -6.99 21.90 6.33
N HIS A 16 -7.82 21.92 5.30
CA HIS A 16 -8.81 22.97 5.03
C HIS A 16 -10.27 22.53 5.23
N ALA A 17 -10.49 21.27 5.61
CA ALA A 17 -11.81 20.67 5.83
C ALA A 17 -11.69 19.51 6.85
N PRO A 18 -11.53 19.82 8.16
CA PRO A 18 -11.20 18.82 9.18
C PRO A 18 -12.26 17.73 9.37
N GLU A 19 -13.50 17.99 8.96
CA GLU A 19 -14.62 17.06 8.94
C GLU A 19 -14.46 15.96 7.89
N ILE A 20 -13.74 16.22 6.78
CA ILE A 20 -13.44 15.22 5.76
C ILE A 20 -12.26 14.37 6.25
N LYS A 21 -12.49 13.08 6.48
CA LYS A 21 -11.50 12.14 7.02
C LYS A 21 -10.75 11.39 5.94
N LYS A 22 -9.47 11.14 6.17
CA LYS A 22 -8.60 10.30 5.35
C LYS A 22 -7.67 9.45 6.21
N LYS A 23 -7.16 8.37 5.64
CA LYS A 23 -6.06 7.57 6.21
C LYS A 23 -4.81 7.79 5.37
N VAL A 24 -3.77 8.37 5.97
CA VAL A 24 -2.51 8.62 5.26
C VAL A 24 -1.66 7.34 5.26
N MET A 25 -1.74 6.59 4.16
CA MET A 25 -1.02 5.31 4.00
C MET A 25 0.49 5.50 3.74
N LEU A 26 0.85 6.57 3.02
CA LEU A 26 2.22 6.99 2.76
C LEU A 26 2.38 8.48 3.04
N ARG A 27 3.43 8.85 3.76
CA ARG A 27 3.84 10.24 3.98
C ARG A 27 5.02 10.63 3.10
N PRO A 28 5.25 11.94 2.87
CA PRO A 28 6.50 12.39 2.27
C PRO A 28 7.71 11.81 3.02
N GLY A 29 8.61 11.16 2.29
CA GLY A 29 9.77 10.47 2.86
C GLY A 29 9.57 8.99 3.20
N ASP A 30 8.34 8.45 3.19
CA ASP A 30 8.12 7.01 3.38
C ASP A 30 8.74 6.18 2.23
N LEU A 31 8.80 6.76 1.02
CA LEU A 31 9.41 6.22 -0.18
C LEU A 31 10.09 7.37 -0.96
N PRO A 32 11.27 7.15 -1.59
CA PRO A 32 11.98 8.20 -2.30
C PRO A 32 11.22 8.67 -3.55
N HIS A 33 10.86 7.72 -4.43
CA HIS A 33 10.07 7.97 -5.63
C HIS A 33 9.01 6.88 -5.79
N LEU A 34 7.75 7.28 -5.84
CA LEU A 34 6.67 6.37 -6.23
C LEU A 34 6.71 6.26 -7.75
N THR A 35 7.15 5.10 -8.24
CA THR A 35 7.27 4.87 -9.69
C THR A 35 5.91 4.67 -10.33
N ASN A 36 5.04 3.88 -9.70
CA ASN A 36 3.73 3.51 -10.24
C ASN A 36 2.67 3.45 -9.14
N PHE A 37 1.43 3.71 -9.51
CA PHE A 37 0.24 3.32 -8.76
C PHE A 37 -0.59 2.42 -9.68
N SER A 38 -0.61 1.12 -9.40
CA SER A 38 -1.13 0.10 -10.30
C SER A 38 -1.97 -0.92 -9.55
N GLN A 39 -2.87 -1.59 -10.28
CA GLN A 39 -3.75 -2.63 -9.77
C GLN A 39 -3.41 -3.96 -10.46
N ALA A 40 -3.39 -5.05 -9.70
CA ALA A 40 -3.20 -6.40 -10.20
C ALA A 40 -4.23 -7.34 -9.57
N TYR A 41 -4.70 -8.33 -10.34
CA TYR A 41 -5.61 -9.37 -9.86
C TYR A 41 -4.92 -10.74 -9.97
N PHE A 42 -4.97 -11.51 -8.89
CA PHE A 42 -4.44 -12.87 -8.82
C PHE A 42 -5.60 -13.86 -8.80
N VAL A 43 -5.68 -14.74 -9.80
CA VAL A 43 -6.64 -15.85 -9.77
C VAL A 43 -6.17 -16.94 -8.79
N PRO A 44 -7.04 -17.82 -8.29
CA PRO A 44 -6.64 -18.89 -7.39
C PRO A 44 -5.44 -19.69 -7.92
N ARG A 45 -4.47 -19.93 -7.03
CA ARG A 45 -3.19 -20.63 -7.29
C ARG A 45 -2.12 -19.85 -8.07
N GLN A 46 -2.38 -18.62 -8.53
CA GLN A 46 -1.30 -17.77 -9.02
C GLN A 46 -0.38 -17.32 -7.88
N ARG A 47 0.91 -17.19 -8.20
CA ARG A 47 1.95 -16.70 -7.29
C ARG A 47 2.98 -15.87 -8.05
N ALA A 48 3.44 -14.78 -7.47
CA ALA A 48 4.66 -14.12 -7.91
C ALA A 48 5.87 -14.92 -7.42
N ALA A 49 6.90 -15.07 -8.26
CA ALA A 49 8.17 -15.65 -7.83
C ALA A 49 8.92 -14.66 -6.93
N ALA A 50 9.68 -15.18 -5.96
CA ALA A 50 10.49 -14.34 -5.08
C ALA A 50 11.56 -13.58 -5.89
N HIS A 51 11.65 -12.27 -5.69
CA HIS A 51 12.65 -11.39 -6.29
C HIS A 51 12.81 -10.13 -5.43
N SER A 52 13.78 -9.30 -5.77
CA SER A 52 14.05 -8.03 -5.09
C SER A 52 14.44 -6.96 -6.10
N HIS A 53 14.05 -5.73 -5.84
CA HIS A 53 14.47 -4.56 -6.60
C HIS A 53 15.45 -3.73 -5.78
N SER A 54 16.53 -3.25 -6.39
CA SER A 54 17.53 -2.39 -5.73
C SER A 54 17.32 -0.89 -6.02
N ASP A 55 16.49 -0.58 -7.00
CA ASP A 55 16.31 0.74 -7.59
C ASP A 55 14.91 1.32 -7.32
N MET A 56 13.97 0.49 -6.86
CA MET A 56 12.59 0.91 -6.65
C MET A 56 11.91 0.18 -5.49
N PHE A 57 10.78 0.76 -5.06
CA PHE A 57 9.91 0.21 -4.06
C PHE A 57 8.55 -0.12 -4.68
N GLU A 58 7.99 -1.27 -4.32
CA GLU A 58 6.65 -1.66 -4.70
C GLU A 58 5.66 -1.40 -3.56
N VAL A 59 4.47 -0.89 -3.90
CA VAL A 59 3.39 -0.62 -2.95
C VAL A 59 2.19 -1.46 -3.35
N PHE A 60 1.69 -2.26 -2.39
CA PHE A 60 0.51 -3.09 -2.57
C PHE A 60 -0.60 -2.63 -1.64
N LEU A 61 -1.75 -2.27 -2.20
CA LEU A 61 -3.00 -2.11 -1.47
C LEU A 61 -3.87 -3.33 -1.75
N VAL A 62 -4.16 -4.13 -0.71
CA VAL A 62 -5.06 -5.29 -0.86
C VAL A 62 -6.50 -4.80 -0.76
N GLU A 63 -7.16 -4.63 -1.91
CA GLU A 63 -8.53 -4.12 -1.98
C GLU A 63 -9.58 -5.19 -1.62
N SER A 64 -9.32 -6.45 -1.94
CA SER A 64 -10.20 -7.58 -1.60
C SER A 64 -9.47 -8.93 -1.67
N GLY A 65 -10.07 -9.96 -1.08
CA GLY A 65 -9.56 -11.34 -1.11
C GLY A 65 -8.61 -11.66 0.05
N SER A 66 -7.93 -12.80 -0.07
CA SER A 66 -6.94 -13.26 0.90
C SER A 66 -5.81 -14.01 0.21
N GLY A 67 -4.63 -13.98 0.82
CA GLY A 67 -3.43 -14.61 0.30
C GLY A 67 -2.36 -14.71 1.39
N VAL A 68 -1.17 -15.18 1.01
CA VAL A 68 -0.03 -15.29 1.92
C VAL A 68 1.16 -14.59 1.28
N ILE A 69 1.70 -13.59 1.99
CA ILE A 69 3.01 -13.01 1.72
C ILE A 69 4.02 -13.78 2.57
N ARG A 70 5.15 -14.20 1.97
CA ARG A 70 6.22 -14.95 2.64
C ARG A 70 7.55 -14.25 2.45
#